data_AF-A0A256W3S9-F1
#
_entry.id   AF-A0A256W3S9-F1
#
_cell.length_a   1.000
_cell.length_b   1.000
_cell.length_c   1.000
_cell.angle_alpha   90.00
_cell.angle_beta   90.00
_cell.angle_gamma   90.00
#
_symmetry.space_group_name_H-M   'P 1'
#
loop_
_entity.id
_entity.type
_entity.pdbx_description
1 polymer ?
#
loop_
_entity_poly.entity_id
_entity_poly.type
_entity_poly.pdbx_seq_one_letter_code
_entity_poly.pdbx_strand_id
1 'polypeptide(L)'
;MYLIFDTETTGLPKSYNAPISDSDNWPRMVQLAWQVHDINGKLLEVKNYIIKPEGYEIPYETVKVHGITTERAKKQGVDLITVLKEFNESVANCKFVVGHNVEFDNNIIGAEFYRKQIISPTEKIGSIDTMKLSTAFCAIPGRGKGFKYPKLQQLHEKLFGVNFEEAHNAAADVEATTRCFLELIRISVISITTLQISAEELKKFKEANPNPIKAIGLNTQPYSEEEITESESVEEKESDIVSEFLNNQIPFKDDEIPPFTHLHVHTQYSILDGMTKVKMIGDKAKKDGQTAVAITDHGNMYGVKDFHNSLTKAGIKPILGMEAYVALNSRHDKNPANKGNYHLILLAKNEAGYKNLMRLSSLAFSEGFYHKPKIDWELLEKYHENIIATSACLGGEISKKLTTSTYEEAEKAAQKFKRVFGDDFYIELQ
;
A
#
# COMPACT_ATOMS: atom_id res chain seq x y z
N MET A 1 -10.00 -22.03 26.84
CA MET A 1 -10.23 -20.62 26.45
C MET A 1 -9.90 -20.45 24.98
N TYR A 2 -10.49 -19.45 24.35
CA TYR A 2 -10.23 -19.06 22.96
C TYR A 2 -9.55 -17.69 22.99
N LEU A 3 -8.47 -17.53 22.23
CA LEU A 3 -7.86 -16.22 21.99
C LEU A 3 -8.17 -15.80 20.56
N ILE A 4 -8.87 -14.68 20.40
CA ILE A 4 -9.19 -14.10 19.09
C ILE A 4 -8.25 -12.91 18.92
N PHE A 5 -7.51 -12.84 17.82
CA PHE A 5 -6.54 -11.76 17.59
C PHE A 5 -6.47 -11.35 16.12
N ASP A 6 -5.93 -10.16 15.91
CA ASP A 6 -5.72 -9.57 14.58
C ASP A 6 -4.50 -8.64 14.64
N THR A 7 -3.88 -8.38 13.48
CA THR A 7 -2.69 -7.53 13.36
C THR A 7 -2.80 -6.50 12.25
N GLU A 8 -2.42 -5.25 12.57
CA GLU A 8 -2.08 -4.27 11.54
C GLU A 8 -0.59 -4.31 11.23
N THR A 9 -0.22 -4.03 9.98
CA THR A 9 1.16 -4.19 9.52
C THR A 9 1.61 -3.06 8.59
N THR A 10 2.92 -2.96 8.37
CA THR A 10 3.50 -2.02 7.41
C THR A 10 3.28 -2.40 5.94
N GLY A 11 2.45 -3.41 5.63
CA GLY A 11 2.10 -3.76 4.26
C GLY A 11 1.86 -5.25 4.06
N LEU A 12 2.17 -5.75 2.86
CA LEU A 12 2.04 -7.17 2.53
C LEU A 12 3.41 -7.85 2.42
N PRO A 13 3.51 -9.17 2.69
CA PRO A 13 4.76 -9.90 2.52
C PRO A 13 5.20 -9.89 1.06
N LYS A 14 6.51 -9.89 0.82
CA LYS A 14 7.08 -10.00 -0.54
C LYS A 14 6.65 -11.31 -1.21
N SER A 15 6.53 -12.37 -0.42
CA SER A 15 6.04 -13.70 -0.77
C SER A 15 5.27 -14.31 0.40
N TYR A 16 4.02 -14.72 0.14
CA TYR A 16 3.19 -15.41 1.14
C TYR A 16 3.71 -16.80 1.51
N ASN A 17 4.61 -17.38 0.70
CA ASN A 17 5.14 -18.73 0.91
C ASN A 17 6.50 -18.74 1.62
N ALA A 18 7.04 -17.58 2.01
CA ALA A 18 8.34 -17.54 2.66
C ALA A 18 8.24 -18.10 4.09
N PRO A 19 9.27 -18.80 4.59
CA PRO A 19 9.29 -19.22 5.98
C PRO A 19 9.35 -18.01 6.92
N ILE A 20 8.86 -18.17 8.14
CA ILE A 20 8.91 -17.13 9.20
C ILE A 20 10.35 -16.67 9.50
N SER A 21 11.33 -17.58 9.34
CA SER A 21 12.76 -17.27 9.50
C SER A 21 13.30 -16.28 8.46
N ASP A 22 12.65 -16.17 7.30
CA ASP A 22 12.92 -15.09 6.35
C ASP A 22 12.16 -13.83 6.80
N SER A 23 12.55 -13.30 7.95
CA SER A 23 11.79 -12.23 8.59
C SER A 23 11.80 -10.92 7.78
N ASP A 24 12.72 -10.73 6.84
CA ASP A 24 12.74 -9.56 5.95
C ASP A 24 11.73 -9.66 4.79
N ASN A 25 11.15 -10.84 4.56
CA ASN A 25 10.03 -11.03 3.65
C ASN A 25 8.72 -10.50 4.24
N TRP A 26 8.53 -10.70 5.54
CA TRP A 26 7.29 -10.38 6.24
C TRP A 26 7.28 -8.91 6.68
N PRO A 27 6.13 -8.22 6.63
CA PRO A 27 6.03 -6.83 7.07
C PRO A 27 6.24 -6.73 8.59
N ARG A 28 6.38 -5.50 9.09
CA ARG A 28 6.49 -5.22 10.54
C ARG A 28 5.09 -5.08 11.13
N MET A 29 4.91 -5.60 12.34
CA MET A 29 3.65 -5.48 13.08
C MET A 29 3.52 -4.07 13.66
N VAL A 30 2.42 -3.39 13.33
CA VAL A 30 2.11 -2.02 13.73
C VAL A 30 1.11 -2.00 14.89
N GLN A 31 0.16 -2.92 14.90
CA GLN A 31 -0.82 -3.07 15.98
C GLN A 31 -1.04 -4.55 16.26
N LEU A 32 -1.27 -4.89 17.52
CA LEU A 32 -1.75 -6.20 17.94
C LEU A 32 -2.89 -6.01 18.92
N ALA A 33 -4.04 -6.58 18.59
CA ALA A 33 -5.19 -6.65 19.49
C ALA A 33 -5.61 -8.09 19.70
N TRP A 34 -6.13 -8.39 20.89
CA TRP A 34 -6.74 -9.69 21.16
C TRP A 34 -7.80 -9.65 22.25
N GLN A 35 -8.65 -10.66 22.22
CA GLN A 35 -9.64 -10.96 23.26
C GLN A 35 -9.48 -12.42 23.70
N VAL A 36 -9.56 -12.66 25.01
CA VAL A 36 -9.62 -14.02 25.57
C VAL A 36 -11.02 -14.30 26.08
N HIS A 37 -11.61 -15.40 25.63
CA HIS A 37 -12.92 -15.86 26.04
C HIS A 37 -12.86 -17.24 26.68
N ASP A 38 -13.73 -17.48 27.66
CA ASP A 38 -13.94 -18.82 28.19
C ASP A 38 -14.68 -19.72 27.19
N ILE A 39 -14.89 -20.98 27.57
CA ILE A 39 -15.59 -21.96 26.72
C ILE A 39 -17.07 -21.65 26.49
N ASN A 40 -17.66 -20.75 27.29
CA ASN A 40 -19.04 -20.29 27.16
C ASN A 40 -19.13 -18.98 26.37
N GLY A 41 -18.01 -18.45 25.86
CA GLY A 41 -17.96 -17.18 25.14
C GLY A 41 -17.91 -15.95 26.03
N LYS A 42 -17.75 -16.10 27.36
CA LYS A 42 -17.60 -14.96 28.26
C LYS A 42 -16.22 -14.33 28.08
N LEU A 43 -16.19 -13.01 27.90
CA LEU A 43 -14.96 -12.23 27.82
C LEU A 43 -14.20 -12.27 29.16
N LEU A 44 -12.90 -12.54 29.09
CA LEU A 44 -11.98 -12.60 30.24
C LEU A 44 -10.89 -11.54 30.15
N GLU A 45 -10.42 -11.23 28.94
CA GLU A 45 -9.33 -10.28 28.71
C GLU A 45 -9.53 -9.55 27.38
N VAL A 46 -9.15 -8.27 27.34
CA VAL A 46 -9.04 -7.45 26.13
C VAL A 46 -7.70 -6.74 26.17
N LYS A 47 -6.96 -6.79 25.07
CA LYS A 47 -5.71 -6.06 24.89
C LYS A 47 -5.68 -5.45 23.50
N ASN A 48 -5.09 -4.25 23.42
CA ASN A 48 -4.93 -3.50 22.19
C ASN A 48 -3.67 -2.65 22.31
N TYR A 49 -2.67 -2.95 21.49
CA TYR A 49 -1.37 -2.29 21.53
C TYR A 49 -0.98 -1.77 20.16
N ILE A 50 -0.61 -0.50 20.10
CA ILE A 50 0.23 0.03 19.03
C ILE A 50 1.67 -0.39 19.35
N ILE A 51 2.38 -0.91 18.35
CA ILE A 51 3.75 -1.36 18.48
C ILE A 51 4.69 -0.19 18.20
N LYS A 52 5.62 0.06 19.11
CA LYS A 52 6.67 1.06 18.89
C LYS A 52 7.61 0.60 17.77
N PRO A 53 7.82 1.40 16.72
CA PRO A 53 8.65 0.99 15.60
C PRO A 53 10.13 0.93 15.99
N GLU A 54 10.84 -0.09 15.49
CA GLU A 54 12.25 -0.34 15.75
C GLU A 54 13.03 -0.41 14.43
N GLY A 55 13.61 0.73 14.04
CA GLY A 55 14.41 0.84 12.83
C GLY A 55 13.59 0.73 11.54
N TYR A 56 12.30 1.08 11.57
CA TYR A 56 11.43 1.16 10.40
C TYR A 56 10.46 2.33 10.50
N GLU A 57 9.95 2.75 9.35
CA GLU A 57 8.83 3.69 9.25
C GLU A 57 7.59 2.96 8.76
N ILE A 58 6.41 3.45 9.18
CA ILE A 58 5.12 2.95 8.71
C ILE A 58 4.78 3.68 7.39
N PRO A 59 4.65 2.97 6.26
CA PRO A 59 4.41 3.59 4.97
C PRO A 59 3.08 4.36 4.90
N TYR A 60 3.07 5.48 4.18
CA TYR A 60 1.90 6.33 4.06
C TYR A 60 0.65 5.61 3.51
N GLU A 61 0.83 4.66 2.59
CA GLU A 61 -0.29 3.85 2.07
C GLU A 61 -0.94 2.98 3.14
N THR A 62 -0.20 2.49 4.14
CA THR A 62 -0.79 1.71 5.23
C THR A 62 -1.37 2.62 6.31
N VAL A 63 -0.75 3.78 6.57
CA VAL A 63 -1.34 4.82 7.43
C VAL A 63 -2.73 5.21 6.94
N LYS A 64 -2.95 5.35 5.63
CA LYS A 64 -4.28 5.63 5.06
C LYS A 64 -5.32 4.55 5.33
N VAL A 65 -4.88 3.33 5.58
CA VAL A 65 -5.74 2.19 5.85
C VAL A 65 -6.07 2.16 7.33
N HIS A 66 -5.06 2.11 8.22
CA HIS A 66 -5.25 1.84 9.65
C HIS A 66 -5.11 3.08 10.57
N GLY A 67 -4.71 4.24 10.05
CA GLY A 67 -4.62 5.52 10.79
C GLY A 67 -3.43 5.66 11.76
N ILE A 68 -2.49 4.71 11.80
CA ILE A 68 -1.38 4.70 12.77
C ILE A 68 -0.12 5.25 12.11
N THR A 69 0.21 6.52 12.36
CA THR A 69 1.45 7.13 11.85
C THR A 69 2.68 6.62 12.60
N THR A 70 3.86 6.71 11.96
CA THR A 70 5.15 6.44 12.61
C THR A 70 5.33 7.28 13.88
N GLU A 71 4.96 8.56 13.85
CA GLU A 71 5.10 9.47 14.99
C GLU A 71 4.14 9.10 16.13
N ARG A 72 2.89 8.74 15.82
CA ARG A 72 1.94 8.20 16.81
C ARG A 72 2.49 6.93 17.45
N ALA A 73 2.98 6.00 16.64
CA ALA A 73 3.54 4.74 17.12
C ALA A 73 4.81 4.94 17.97
N LYS A 74 5.65 5.93 17.68
CA LYS A 74 6.79 6.31 18.53
C LYS A 74 6.36 6.91 19.87
N LYS A 75 5.32 7.76 19.89
CA LYS A 75 4.83 8.47 21.08
C LYS A 75 3.97 7.59 22.00
N GLN A 76 3.08 6.79 21.42
CA GLN A 76 2.05 6.01 22.14
C GLN A 76 2.30 4.50 22.11
N GLY A 77 3.21 4.01 21.27
CA GLY A 77 3.45 2.59 21.10
C GLY A 77 4.21 1.96 22.27
N VAL A 78 3.97 0.66 22.45
CA VAL A 78 4.62 -0.17 23.46
C VAL A 78 5.76 -0.97 22.81
N ASP A 79 6.82 -1.22 23.57
CA ASP A 79 7.95 -2.01 23.09
C ASP A 79 7.51 -3.41 22.66
N LEU A 80 7.90 -3.83 21.46
CA LEU A 80 7.49 -5.09 20.84
C LEU A 80 7.73 -6.30 21.76
N ILE A 81 8.89 -6.34 22.43
CA ILE A 81 9.24 -7.45 23.33
C ILE A 81 8.26 -7.60 24.51
N THR A 82 7.72 -6.49 25.01
CA THR A 82 6.76 -6.48 26.12
C THR A 82 5.44 -7.06 25.65
N VAL A 83 4.95 -6.58 24.50
CA VAL A 83 3.69 -7.04 23.90
C VAL A 83 3.74 -8.53 23.55
N LEU A 84 4.84 -8.99 22.96
CA LEU A 84 5.02 -10.41 22.60
C LEU A 84 5.03 -11.35 23.83
N LYS A 85 5.61 -10.91 24.96
CA LYS A 85 5.59 -11.69 26.21
C LYS A 85 4.18 -11.81 26.78
N GLU A 86 3.45 -10.71 26.81
CA GLU A 86 2.07 -10.69 27.32
C GLU A 86 1.12 -11.51 26.42
N PHE A 87 1.29 -11.41 25.10
CA PHE A 87 0.59 -12.27 24.16
C PHE A 87 0.89 -13.75 24.42
N ASN A 88 2.16 -14.10 24.67
CA ASN A 88 2.55 -15.47 25.01
C ASN A 88 1.87 -15.99 26.27
N GLU A 89 1.80 -15.19 27.33
CA GLU A 89 1.12 -15.56 28.57
C GLU A 89 -0.38 -15.80 28.33
N SER A 90 -1.01 -14.96 27.50
CA SER A 90 -2.42 -15.08 27.14
C SER A 90 -2.70 -16.34 26.31
N VAL A 91 -1.86 -16.60 25.30
CA VAL A 91 -1.95 -17.79 24.44
C VAL A 91 -1.72 -19.07 25.24
N ALA A 92 -0.79 -19.09 26.21
CA ALA A 92 -0.46 -20.29 26.99
C ALA A 92 -1.67 -20.87 27.75
N ASN A 93 -2.66 -20.04 28.07
CA ASN A 93 -3.88 -20.47 28.76
C ASN A 93 -5.03 -20.84 27.79
N CYS A 94 -4.78 -20.73 26.48
CA CYS A 94 -5.78 -20.96 25.45
C CYS A 94 -5.62 -22.31 24.76
N LYS A 95 -6.75 -22.82 24.24
CA LYS A 95 -6.77 -24.08 23.49
C LYS A 95 -6.57 -23.83 21.99
N PHE A 96 -7.13 -22.72 21.51
CA PHE A 96 -7.03 -22.29 20.14
C PHE A 96 -6.77 -20.80 20.08
N VAL A 97 -5.99 -20.40 19.08
CA VAL A 97 -6.04 -19.05 18.54
C VAL A 97 -7.03 -18.99 17.39
N VAL A 98 -7.73 -17.89 17.25
CA VAL A 98 -8.81 -17.70 16.29
C VAL A 98 -8.60 -16.38 15.57
N GLY A 99 -8.89 -16.36 14.28
CA GLY A 99 -8.86 -15.14 13.48
C GLY A 99 -9.72 -15.28 12.22
N HIS A 100 -9.74 -14.25 11.40
CA HIS A 100 -10.33 -14.27 10.07
C HIS A 100 -9.21 -14.13 9.06
N ASN A 101 -8.80 -15.23 8.41
CA ASN A 101 -7.49 -15.35 7.74
C ASN A 101 -6.28 -15.43 8.71
N VAL A 102 -6.49 -16.07 9.86
CA VAL A 102 -5.52 -16.19 10.98
C VAL A 102 -4.12 -16.70 10.61
N GLU A 103 -3.98 -17.39 9.48
CA GLU A 103 -2.68 -17.86 8.98
C GLU A 103 -1.75 -16.67 8.64
N PHE A 104 -2.31 -15.58 8.11
CA PHE A 104 -1.57 -14.36 7.86
C PHE A 104 -1.04 -13.78 9.18
N ASP A 105 -1.91 -13.53 10.15
CA ASP A 105 -1.55 -12.94 11.45
C ASP A 105 -0.57 -13.81 12.25
N ASN A 106 -0.73 -15.13 12.19
CA ASN A 106 0.23 -16.07 12.78
C ASN A 106 1.63 -15.93 12.18
N ASN A 107 1.74 -15.71 10.88
CA ASN A 107 3.04 -15.50 10.23
C ASN A 107 3.63 -14.14 10.58
N ILE A 108 2.81 -13.09 10.71
CA ILE A 108 3.23 -11.76 11.16
C ILE A 108 3.83 -11.82 12.57
N ILE A 109 3.05 -12.33 13.54
CA ILE A 109 3.49 -12.46 14.92
C ILE A 109 4.67 -13.43 15.02
N GLY A 110 4.64 -14.53 14.26
CA GLY A 110 5.73 -15.50 14.18
C GLY A 110 7.04 -14.85 13.73
N ALA A 111 7.00 -13.98 12.71
CA ALA A 111 8.16 -13.23 12.25
C ALA A 111 8.69 -12.29 13.33
N GLU A 112 7.82 -11.61 14.10
CA GLU A 112 8.26 -10.76 15.21
C GLU A 112 8.86 -11.58 16.37
N PHE A 113 8.30 -12.74 16.71
CA PHE A 113 8.91 -13.67 17.66
C PHE A 113 10.32 -14.10 17.20
N TYR A 114 10.48 -14.44 15.92
CA TYR A 114 11.76 -14.80 15.34
C TYR A 114 12.77 -13.65 15.41
N ARG A 115 12.38 -12.43 15.03
CA ARG A 115 13.23 -11.22 15.11
C ARG A 115 13.71 -10.94 16.54
N LYS A 116 12.86 -11.21 17.54
CA LYS A 116 13.19 -11.05 18.96
C LYS A 116 13.84 -12.26 19.61
N GLN A 117 14.02 -13.36 18.87
CA GLN A 117 14.55 -14.63 19.39
C GLN A 117 13.75 -15.14 20.60
N ILE A 118 12.43 -14.92 20.58
CA ILE A 118 11.50 -15.39 21.60
C ILE A 118 10.84 -16.66 21.07
N ILE A 119 10.69 -17.67 21.93
CA ILE A 119 10.01 -18.92 21.56
C ILE A 119 8.52 -18.62 21.37
N SER A 120 8.00 -18.91 20.18
CA SER A 120 6.58 -18.76 19.87
C SER A 120 5.76 -19.95 20.41
N PRO A 121 4.63 -19.71 21.08
CA PRO A 121 3.67 -20.74 21.46
C PRO A 121 2.75 -21.11 20.29
N THR A 122 2.71 -20.31 19.21
CA THR A 122 1.77 -20.52 18.10
C THR A 122 2.01 -21.83 17.35
N GLU A 123 3.24 -22.36 17.35
CA GLU A 123 3.56 -23.67 16.75
C GLU A 123 2.92 -24.85 17.49
N LYS A 124 2.50 -24.65 18.74
CA LYS A 124 1.95 -25.71 19.62
C LYS A 124 0.45 -25.61 19.85
N ILE A 125 -0.17 -24.47 19.52
CA ILE A 125 -1.60 -24.24 19.71
C ILE A 125 -2.34 -24.39 18.37
N GLY A 126 -3.52 -24.99 18.40
CA GLY A 126 -4.34 -25.10 17.20
C GLY A 126 -4.84 -23.72 16.75
N SER A 127 -5.02 -23.53 15.44
CA SER A 127 -5.64 -22.33 14.88
C SER A 127 -7.03 -22.62 14.31
N ILE A 128 -7.95 -21.69 14.49
CA ILE A 128 -9.30 -21.72 13.92
C ILE A 128 -9.46 -20.50 13.01
N ASP A 129 -9.71 -20.77 11.74
CA ASP A 129 -9.90 -19.71 10.73
C ASP A 129 -11.38 -19.56 10.37
N THR A 130 -11.99 -18.47 10.83
CA THR A 130 -13.41 -18.18 10.57
C THR A 130 -13.68 -17.93 9.09
N MET A 131 -12.71 -17.44 8.31
CA MET A 131 -12.84 -17.24 6.87
C MET A 131 -13.06 -18.58 6.16
N LYS A 132 -12.20 -19.56 6.44
CA LYS A 132 -12.28 -20.91 5.86
C LYS A 132 -13.54 -21.64 6.33
N LEU A 133 -13.82 -21.62 7.64
CA LEU A 133 -14.94 -22.37 8.22
C LEU A 133 -16.32 -21.83 7.82
N SER A 134 -16.43 -20.53 7.54
CA SER A 134 -17.70 -19.91 7.13
C SER A 134 -17.93 -19.91 5.63
N THR A 135 -17.00 -20.41 4.80
CA THR A 135 -17.08 -20.33 3.34
C THR A 135 -18.34 -21.00 2.78
N ALA A 136 -18.63 -22.23 3.23
CA ALA A 136 -19.83 -22.96 2.81
C ALA A 136 -21.12 -22.30 3.33
N PHE A 137 -21.08 -21.71 4.52
CA PHE A 137 -22.21 -21.01 5.13
C PHE A 137 -22.55 -19.71 4.39
N CYS A 138 -21.53 -18.94 4.01
CA CYS A 138 -21.71 -17.69 3.25
C CYS A 138 -22.10 -17.97 1.79
N ALA A 139 -21.61 -19.07 1.22
CA ALA A 139 -21.96 -19.54 -0.13
C ALA A 139 -21.80 -18.47 -1.22
N ILE A 140 -20.76 -17.65 -1.13
CA ILE A 140 -20.58 -16.52 -2.05
C ILE A 140 -19.95 -17.02 -3.36
N PRO A 141 -20.54 -16.76 -4.54
CA PRO A 141 -19.99 -17.23 -5.82
C PRO A 141 -18.57 -16.71 -6.09
N GLY A 142 -17.66 -17.61 -6.50
CA GLY A 142 -16.30 -17.28 -6.94
C GLY A 142 -16.15 -17.28 -8.47
N ARG A 143 -14.92 -17.06 -8.97
CA ARG A 143 -14.58 -17.09 -10.41
C ARG A 143 -14.58 -18.52 -11.03
N GLY A 144 -15.06 -19.54 -10.31
CA GLY A 144 -15.04 -20.94 -10.71
C GLY A 144 -16.16 -21.76 -10.06
N LYS A 145 -15.99 -23.09 -9.98
CA LYS A 145 -17.02 -24.01 -9.44
C LYS A 145 -17.15 -24.01 -7.90
N GLY A 146 -16.39 -23.17 -7.20
CA GLY A 146 -16.38 -23.11 -5.73
C GLY A 146 -16.81 -21.76 -5.19
N PHE A 147 -17.14 -21.71 -3.90
CA PHE A 147 -17.39 -20.47 -3.19
C PHE A 147 -16.07 -19.73 -2.92
N LYS A 148 -16.11 -18.40 -3.03
CA LYS A 148 -14.98 -17.56 -2.60
C LYS A 148 -14.95 -17.47 -1.08
N TYR A 149 -13.76 -17.21 -0.54
CA TYR A 149 -13.64 -16.84 0.88
C TYR A 149 -14.43 -15.55 1.16
N PRO A 150 -15.27 -15.53 2.23
CA PRO A 150 -15.97 -14.32 2.62
C PRO A 150 -14.97 -13.32 3.21
N LYS A 151 -15.19 -12.03 2.97
CA LYS A 151 -14.58 -10.98 3.80
C LYS A 151 -15.24 -10.98 5.19
N LEU A 152 -14.58 -10.41 6.18
CA LEU A 152 -15.13 -10.30 7.54
C LEU A 152 -16.46 -9.55 7.54
N GLN A 153 -16.55 -8.42 6.83
CA GLN A 153 -17.80 -7.68 6.64
C GLN A 153 -18.93 -8.54 6.04
N GLN A 154 -18.63 -9.39 5.04
CA GLN A 154 -19.63 -10.26 4.41
C GLN A 154 -20.13 -11.35 5.36
N LEU A 155 -19.24 -11.93 6.16
CA LEU A 155 -19.60 -12.89 7.19
C LEU A 155 -20.47 -12.22 8.26
N HIS A 156 -20.07 -11.04 8.73
CA HIS A 156 -20.80 -10.29 9.74
C HIS A 156 -22.21 -9.91 9.25
N GLU A 157 -22.34 -9.38 8.04
CA GLU A 157 -23.62 -9.05 7.42
C GLU A 157 -24.51 -10.29 7.29
N LYS A 158 -23.95 -11.43 6.89
CA LYS A 158 -24.68 -12.70 6.76
C LYS A 158 -25.23 -13.19 8.10
N LEU A 159 -24.49 -13.01 9.18
CA LEU A 159 -24.87 -13.47 10.52
C LEU A 159 -25.85 -12.52 11.22
N PHE A 160 -25.70 -11.21 11.04
CA PHE A 160 -26.39 -10.21 11.86
C PHE A 160 -27.31 -9.27 11.08
N GLY A 161 -27.29 -9.29 9.75
CA GLY A 161 -28.08 -8.40 8.90
C GLY A 161 -27.64 -6.93 8.95
N VAL A 162 -26.47 -6.66 9.54
CA VAL A 162 -25.88 -5.33 9.65
C VAL A 162 -24.45 -5.37 9.17
N ASN A 163 -24.08 -4.39 8.35
CA ASN A 163 -22.67 -4.14 8.05
C ASN A 163 -22.02 -3.49 9.28
N PHE A 164 -20.72 -3.74 9.44
CA PHE A 164 -19.86 -2.90 10.28
C PHE A 164 -18.91 -2.16 9.35
N GLU A 165 -18.48 -0.97 9.78
CA GLU A 165 -17.40 -0.27 9.09
C GLU A 165 -16.09 -0.97 9.46
N GLU A 166 -15.43 -1.58 8.48
CA GLU A 166 -14.06 -2.07 8.64
C GLU A 166 -13.19 -0.84 8.92
N ALA A 167 -12.85 -0.65 10.20
CA ALA A 167 -12.01 0.45 10.65
C ALA A 167 -10.52 0.22 10.33
N HIS A 168 -10.17 -0.97 9.79
CA HIS A 168 -8.79 -1.46 9.64
C HIS A 168 -7.96 -1.14 10.88
N ASN A 169 -8.55 -1.55 12.00
CA ASN A 169 -8.01 -1.38 13.33
C ASN A 169 -8.12 -2.77 13.93
N ALA A 170 -6.99 -3.36 14.31
CA ALA A 170 -6.94 -4.72 14.82
C ALA A 170 -7.97 -4.95 15.95
N ALA A 171 -8.25 -3.95 16.80
CA ALA A 171 -9.25 -4.10 17.86
C ALA A 171 -10.70 -4.22 17.33
N ALA A 172 -11.04 -3.48 16.27
CA ALA A 172 -12.34 -3.55 15.61
C ALA A 172 -12.53 -4.90 14.93
N ASP A 173 -11.49 -5.37 14.22
CA ASP A 173 -11.53 -6.65 13.51
C ASP A 173 -11.52 -7.83 14.47
N VAL A 174 -10.83 -7.74 15.61
CA VAL A 174 -10.96 -8.71 16.71
C VAL A 174 -12.39 -8.74 17.25
N GLU A 175 -13.03 -7.60 17.49
CA GLU A 175 -14.41 -7.58 18.00
C GLU A 175 -15.38 -8.22 17.00
N ALA A 176 -15.30 -7.83 15.72
CA ALA A 176 -16.13 -8.41 14.67
C ALA A 176 -15.86 -9.91 14.49
N THR A 177 -14.58 -10.33 14.53
CA THR A 177 -14.18 -11.73 14.41
C THR A 177 -14.65 -12.55 15.60
N THR A 178 -14.49 -12.06 16.83
CA THR A 178 -15.02 -12.70 18.05
C THR A 178 -16.51 -12.91 17.93
N ARG A 179 -17.24 -11.86 17.56
CA ARG A 179 -18.70 -11.91 17.43
C ARG A 179 -19.12 -12.94 16.39
N CYS A 180 -18.47 -12.96 15.22
CA CYS A 180 -18.74 -13.94 14.18
C CYS A 180 -18.39 -15.36 14.63
N PHE A 181 -17.24 -15.57 15.26
CA PHE A 181 -16.78 -16.88 15.74
C PHE A 181 -17.77 -17.48 16.73
N LEU A 182 -18.14 -16.74 17.78
CA LEU A 182 -19.06 -17.21 18.82
C LEU A 182 -20.45 -17.48 18.23
N GLU A 183 -20.91 -16.65 17.29
CA GLU A 183 -22.19 -16.87 16.61
C GLU A 183 -22.17 -18.14 15.76
N LEU A 184 -21.09 -18.40 15.00
CA LEU A 184 -20.92 -19.62 14.21
C LEU A 184 -20.93 -20.89 15.08
N ILE A 185 -20.45 -20.83 16.32
CA ILE A 185 -20.60 -21.91 17.31
C ILE A 185 -22.08 -22.05 17.71
N ARG A 186 -22.73 -20.93 18.06
CA ARG A 186 -24.13 -20.88 18.53
C ARG A 186 -25.09 -21.52 17.52
N ILE A 187 -24.92 -21.21 16.23
CA ILE A 187 -25.72 -21.75 15.12
C ILE A 187 -25.17 -23.08 14.56
N SER A 188 -24.11 -23.62 15.15
CA SER A 188 -23.50 -24.92 14.80
C SER A 188 -22.99 -25.02 13.36
N VAL A 189 -22.49 -23.92 12.80
CA VAL A 189 -21.71 -23.94 11.57
C VAL A 189 -20.32 -24.54 11.82
N ILE A 190 -19.71 -24.23 12.98
CA ILE A 190 -18.46 -24.87 13.40
C ILE A 190 -18.79 -26.15 14.18
N SER A 191 -18.19 -27.26 13.76
CA SER A 191 -18.43 -28.57 14.36
C SER A 191 -17.78 -28.72 15.74
N ILE A 192 -18.36 -29.55 16.61
CA ILE A 192 -17.77 -29.91 17.91
C ILE A 192 -16.40 -30.59 17.77
N THR A 193 -16.16 -31.31 16.66
CA THR A 193 -14.88 -31.94 16.35
C THR A 193 -13.80 -30.88 16.10
N THR A 194 -14.14 -29.82 15.35
CA THR A 194 -13.23 -28.68 15.09
C THR A 194 -12.89 -27.94 16.38
N LEU A 195 -13.88 -27.72 17.25
CA LEU A 195 -13.70 -27.08 18.56
C LEU A 195 -13.09 -28.01 19.61
N GLN A 196 -13.01 -29.31 19.31
CA GLN A 196 -12.62 -30.38 20.23
C GLN A 196 -13.40 -30.34 21.56
N ILE A 197 -14.71 -30.04 21.52
CA ILE A 197 -15.59 -30.01 22.69
C ILE A 197 -16.61 -31.15 22.63
N SER A 198 -17.21 -31.46 23.77
CA SER A 198 -18.31 -32.42 23.89
C SER A 198 -19.65 -31.80 23.47
N ALA A 199 -20.63 -32.65 23.15
CA ALA A 199 -21.99 -32.20 22.88
C ALA A 199 -22.64 -31.49 24.08
N GLU A 200 -22.27 -31.91 25.30
CA GLU A 200 -22.73 -31.28 26.54
C GLU A 200 -22.15 -29.87 26.72
N GLU A 201 -20.88 -29.66 26.38
CA GLU A 201 -20.27 -28.33 26.38
C GLU A 201 -20.90 -27.40 25.33
N LEU A 202 -21.18 -27.89 24.12
CA LEU A 202 -21.90 -27.12 23.11
C LEU A 202 -23.31 -26.74 23.58
N LYS A 203 -24.00 -27.66 24.27
CA LYS A 203 -25.32 -27.39 24.84
C LYS A 203 -25.25 -26.27 25.87
N LYS A 204 -24.30 -26.34 26.81
CA LYS A 204 -24.06 -25.27 27.81
C LYS A 204 -23.73 -23.93 27.17
N PHE A 205 -22.90 -23.92 26.12
CA PHE A 205 -22.59 -22.71 25.37
C PHE A 205 -23.86 -22.06 24.79
N LYS A 206 -24.76 -22.85 24.20
CA LYS A 206 -26.03 -22.35 23.64
C LYS A 206 -27.01 -21.89 24.72
N GLU A 207 -27.05 -22.57 25.86
CA GLU A 207 -27.86 -22.15 27.02
C GLU A 207 -27.37 -20.82 27.60
N ALA A 208 -26.05 -20.60 27.65
CA ALA A 208 -25.45 -19.34 28.06
C ALA A 208 -25.67 -18.21 27.03
N ASN A 209 -25.85 -18.56 25.75
CA ASN A 209 -26.00 -17.62 24.63
C ASN A 209 -27.30 -17.89 23.84
N PRO A 210 -28.49 -17.61 24.41
CA PRO A 210 -29.76 -17.94 23.77
C PRO A 210 -30.10 -17.06 22.55
N ASN A 211 -29.53 -15.86 22.49
CA ASN A 211 -29.77 -14.86 21.43
C ASN A 211 -28.51 -14.67 20.57
N PRO A 212 -28.63 -14.06 19.38
CA PRO A 212 -27.46 -13.69 18.58
C PRO A 212 -26.41 -12.93 19.40
N ILE A 213 -25.14 -13.28 19.22
CA ILE A 213 -24.04 -12.68 19.97
C ILE A 213 -24.01 -11.17 19.73
N LYS A 214 -23.99 -10.40 20.82
CA LYS A 214 -23.94 -8.94 20.81
C LYS A 214 -22.50 -8.45 20.72
N ALA A 215 -22.31 -7.30 20.09
CA ALA A 215 -21.06 -6.55 20.20
C ALA A 215 -20.86 -6.10 21.66
N ILE A 216 -19.60 -6.04 22.08
CA ILE A 216 -19.20 -5.64 23.44
C ILE A 216 -19.04 -4.11 23.50
N GLY A 217 -18.88 -3.45 22.35
CA GLY A 217 -18.79 -2.00 22.22
C GLY A 217 -17.44 -1.48 22.71
N LEU A 218 -16.34 -2.12 22.28
CA LEU A 218 -15.02 -1.56 22.52
C LEU A 218 -14.89 -0.25 21.72
N ASN A 219 -14.06 0.69 22.19
CA ASN A 219 -13.82 1.91 21.43
C ASN A 219 -12.95 1.55 20.21
N THR A 220 -13.59 1.37 19.05
CA THR A 220 -13.03 0.75 17.83
C THR A 220 -12.87 1.73 16.67
N GLN A 221 -13.02 3.03 16.90
CA GLN A 221 -12.83 4.02 15.83
C GLN A 221 -11.38 3.96 15.31
N PRO A 222 -11.15 4.12 14.00
CA PRO A 222 -9.81 4.34 13.48
C PRO A 222 -9.20 5.51 14.23
N TYR A 223 -7.93 5.35 14.59
CA TYR A 223 -7.13 6.43 15.17
C TYR A 223 -7.14 7.62 14.20
N SER A 224 -7.87 8.70 14.51
CA SER A 224 -7.84 9.91 13.69
C SER A 224 -6.48 10.59 13.82
N GLU A 225 -6.02 11.25 12.75
CA GLU A 225 -4.79 12.05 12.76
C GLU A 225 -4.83 13.14 13.84
N GLU A 226 -6.04 13.61 14.19
CA GLU A 226 -6.32 14.71 15.12
C GLU A 226 -6.11 14.37 16.63
N GLU A 227 -5.94 13.09 17.01
CA GLU A 227 -5.71 12.70 18.42
C GLU A 227 -4.25 12.86 18.90
N ILE A 228 -3.53 13.85 18.36
CA ILE A 228 -2.26 14.34 18.89
C ILE A 228 -2.55 15.54 19.79
N THR A 229 -3.21 15.32 20.92
CA THR A 229 -3.34 16.39 21.93
C THR A 229 -2.07 16.49 22.78
N GLU A 230 -1.52 17.69 22.75
CA GLU A 230 -0.51 18.30 23.62
C GLU A 230 0.95 17.88 23.43
N SER A 231 1.60 18.50 22.45
CA SER A 231 2.72 19.41 22.68
C SER A 231 2.97 20.24 21.41
N GLU A 232 2.47 21.47 21.42
CA GLU A 232 2.61 22.53 20.38
C GLU A 232 2.06 22.17 18.99
N SER A 233 0.91 22.77 18.69
CA SER A 233 0.05 22.61 17.52
C SER A 233 0.76 22.88 16.18
N VAL A 234 0.92 21.82 15.38
CA VAL A 234 1.25 21.92 13.95
C VAL A 234 0.01 22.31 13.15
N GLU A 235 -1.19 21.88 13.56
CA GLU A 235 -2.47 22.18 12.89
C GLU A 235 -2.93 23.64 13.00
N GLU A 236 -2.68 24.32 14.13
CA GLU A 236 -2.95 25.76 14.22
C GLU A 236 -2.01 26.55 13.31
N LYS A 237 -0.73 26.14 13.22
CA LYS A 237 0.19 26.74 12.24
C LYS A 237 -0.20 26.42 10.81
N GLU A 238 -0.64 25.21 10.48
CA GLU A 238 -1.04 24.85 9.11
C GLU A 238 -2.35 25.51 8.70
N SER A 239 -3.35 25.60 9.58
CA SER A 239 -4.60 26.30 9.29
C SER A 239 -4.41 27.81 9.23
N ASP A 240 -3.55 28.40 10.06
CA ASP A 240 -3.14 29.80 9.95
C ASP A 240 -2.31 30.03 8.68
N ILE A 241 -1.37 29.13 8.33
CA ILE A 241 -0.58 29.23 7.09
C ILE A 241 -1.46 29.04 5.85
N VAL A 242 -2.38 28.09 5.83
CA VAL A 242 -3.27 27.82 4.70
C VAL A 242 -4.31 28.92 4.57
N SER A 243 -4.87 29.42 5.67
CA SER A 243 -5.78 30.56 5.65
C SER A 243 -5.07 31.87 5.30
N GLU A 244 -3.85 32.10 5.77
CA GLU A 244 -3.00 33.22 5.37
C GLU A 244 -2.55 33.09 3.91
N PHE A 245 -2.23 31.88 3.43
CA PHE A 245 -1.90 31.59 2.03
C PHE A 245 -3.11 31.83 1.13
N LEU A 246 -4.29 31.30 1.46
CA LEU A 246 -5.53 31.49 0.69
C LEU A 246 -6.02 32.94 0.76
N ASN A 247 -5.89 33.63 1.90
CA ASN A 247 -6.23 35.05 2.03
C ASN A 247 -5.22 35.96 1.32
N ASN A 248 -3.97 35.51 1.14
CA ASN A 248 -2.94 36.17 0.33
C ASN A 248 -2.90 35.68 -1.13
N GLN A 249 -3.80 34.79 -1.54
CA GLN A 249 -4.00 34.52 -2.96
C GLN A 249 -4.69 35.74 -3.56
N ILE A 250 -3.87 36.66 -4.08
CA ILE A 250 -4.31 37.56 -5.13
C ILE A 250 -4.75 36.65 -6.28
N PRO A 251 -6.04 36.60 -6.65
CA PRO A 251 -6.43 35.85 -7.84
C PRO A 251 -5.58 36.42 -8.98
N PHE A 252 -4.80 35.56 -9.64
CA PHE A 252 -4.08 35.97 -10.85
C PHE A 252 -5.13 36.64 -11.73
N LYS A 253 -4.94 37.92 -12.04
CA LYS A 253 -5.72 38.52 -13.11
C LYS A 253 -5.46 37.65 -14.34
N ASP A 254 -6.47 37.44 -15.19
CA ASP A 254 -6.31 36.61 -16.40
C ASP A 254 -5.10 37.03 -17.25
N ASP A 255 -4.67 38.29 -17.10
CA ASP A 255 -3.52 38.91 -17.76
C ASP A 255 -2.15 38.61 -17.10
N GLU A 256 -2.12 37.94 -15.95
CA GLU A 256 -0.95 37.67 -15.09
C GLU A 256 -0.63 36.17 -14.93
N ILE A 257 -1.35 35.27 -15.61
CA ILE A 257 -1.03 33.84 -15.56
C ILE A 257 0.39 33.64 -16.14
N PRO A 258 1.34 33.12 -15.34
CA PRO A 258 2.71 32.97 -15.81
C PRO A 258 2.74 32.02 -17.01
N PRO A 259 3.59 32.29 -18.02
CA PRO A 259 3.73 31.40 -19.16
C PRO A 259 4.00 29.97 -18.72
N PHE A 260 3.18 29.03 -19.20
CA PHE A 260 3.25 27.63 -18.82
C PHE A 260 3.56 26.74 -20.04
N THR A 261 4.31 25.67 -19.83
CA THR A 261 4.67 24.69 -20.87
C THR A 261 4.54 23.29 -20.29
N HIS A 262 3.73 22.44 -20.93
CA HIS A 262 3.63 21.04 -20.54
C HIS A 262 4.88 20.28 -21.00
N LEU A 263 5.59 19.68 -20.04
CA LEU A 263 6.79 18.87 -20.26
C LEU A 263 6.57 17.36 -20.11
N HIS A 264 5.41 16.96 -19.58
CA HIS A 264 4.98 15.57 -19.44
C HIS A 264 3.63 15.42 -20.15
N VAL A 265 3.64 14.91 -21.38
CA VAL A 265 2.45 14.81 -22.24
C VAL A 265 2.45 13.50 -23.02
N HIS A 266 1.37 12.74 -22.87
CA HIS A 266 1.10 11.55 -23.67
C HIS A 266 0.28 11.89 -24.92
N THR A 267 0.65 11.26 -26.02
CA THR A 267 -0.05 11.35 -27.30
C THR A 267 -0.72 10.03 -27.62
N GLN A 268 -1.42 9.96 -28.76
CA GLN A 268 -1.95 8.71 -29.32
C GLN A 268 -0.90 7.58 -29.51
N TYR A 269 0.39 7.88 -29.43
CA TYR A 269 1.48 6.91 -29.53
C TYR A 269 1.83 6.22 -28.19
N SER A 270 1.24 6.67 -27.09
CA SER A 270 1.12 5.90 -25.85
C SER A 270 0.01 4.85 -25.98
N ILE A 271 0.26 3.80 -26.77
CA ILE A 271 -0.75 2.78 -27.11
C ILE A 271 -1.33 2.15 -25.84
N LEU A 272 -2.65 1.96 -25.82
CA LEU A 272 -3.47 1.48 -24.69
C LEU A 272 -3.77 2.51 -23.59
N ASP A 273 -3.30 3.75 -23.73
CA ASP A 273 -3.51 4.82 -22.73
C ASP A 273 -3.82 6.18 -23.39
N GLY A 274 -2.86 6.73 -24.13
CA GLY A 274 -2.96 8.06 -24.72
C GLY A 274 -4.00 8.15 -25.85
N MET A 275 -4.88 9.15 -25.75
CA MET A 275 -5.96 9.40 -26.72
C MET A 275 -5.73 10.64 -27.60
N THR A 276 -4.84 11.55 -27.19
CA THR A 276 -4.74 12.88 -27.79
C THR A 276 -3.94 12.85 -29.09
N LYS A 277 -4.59 13.26 -30.19
CA LYS A 277 -3.92 13.37 -31.49
C LYS A 277 -2.90 14.50 -31.47
N VAL A 278 -1.71 14.23 -32.00
CA VAL A 278 -0.59 15.18 -32.09
C VAL A 278 -1.02 16.55 -32.63
N LYS A 279 -1.79 16.59 -33.73
CA LYS A 279 -2.28 17.85 -34.32
C LYS A 279 -3.11 18.68 -33.32
N MET A 280 -3.96 18.02 -32.54
CA MET A 280 -4.82 18.71 -31.56
C MET A 280 -4.01 19.32 -30.42
N ILE A 281 -2.89 18.69 -30.04
CA ILE A 281 -1.96 19.23 -29.04
C ILE A 281 -1.40 20.57 -29.53
N GLY A 282 -0.87 20.60 -30.77
CA GLY A 282 -0.33 21.84 -31.35
C GLY A 282 -1.38 22.95 -31.48
N ASP A 283 -2.59 22.61 -31.94
CA ASP A 283 -3.70 23.58 -32.07
C ASP A 283 -4.12 24.14 -30.69
N LYS A 284 -4.20 23.28 -29.66
CA LYS A 284 -4.58 23.69 -28.29
C LYS A 284 -3.50 24.54 -27.64
N ALA A 285 -2.24 24.13 -27.73
CA ALA A 285 -1.10 24.90 -27.21
C ALA A 285 -1.07 26.32 -27.80
N LYS A 286 -1.29 26.43 -29.12
CA LYS A 286 -1.39 27.73 -29.79
C LYS A 286 -2.57 28.56 -29.29
N LYS A 287 -3.75 27.94 -29.13
CA LYS A 287 -4.95 28.61 -28.61
C LYS A 287 -4.73 29.14 -27.19
N ASP A 288 -3.96 28.41 -26.37
CA ASP A 288 -3.68 28.75 -24.97
C ASP A 288 -2.47 29.68 -24.80
N GLY A 289 -1.89 30.19 -25.91
CA GLY A 289 -0.74 31.09 -25.86
C GLY A 289 0.58 30.42 -25.47
N GLN A 290 0.65 29.10 -25.43
CA GLN A 290 1.88 28.37 -25.15
C GLN A 290 2.85 28.48 -26.33
N THR A 291 4.15 28.50 -26.03
CA THR A 291 5.22 28.62 -27.04
C THR A 291 5.94 27.30 -27.31
N ALA A 292 5.78 26.32 -26.42
CA ALA A 292 6.41 25.00 -26.51
C ALA A 292 5.52 23.92 -25.86
N VAL A 293 5.70 22.67 -26.27
CA VAL A 293 5.11 21.47 -25.63
C VAL A 293 6.03 20.27 -25.85
N ALA A 294 6.12 19.38 -24.86
CA ALA A 294 6.87 18.13 -24.96
C ALA A 294 6.03 16.93 -25.46
N ILE A 295 6.72 15.91 -25.97
CA ILE A 295 6.19 14.56 -26.17
C ILE A 295 6.94 13.61 -25.23
N THR A 296 6.23 12.87 -24.39
CA THR A 296 6.81 11.93 -23.42
C THR A 296 5.99 10.64 -23.38
N ASP A 297 5.86 9.96 -24.52
CA ASP A 297 5.06 8.74 -24.62
C ASP A 297 5.65 7.55 -23.83
N HIS A 298 4.76 6.62 -23.45
CA HIS A 298 5.06 5.44 -22.64
C HIS A 298 6.08 4.51 -23.28
N GLY A 299 7.32 4.55 -22.79
CA GLY A 299 8.41 3.63 -23.12
C GLY A 299 8.85 3.66 -24.59
N ASN A 300 8.45 4.67 -25.36
CA ASN A 300 8.68 4.71 -26.79
C ASN A 300 8.84 6.14 -27.35
N MET A 301 9.32 6.23 -28.59
CA MET A 301 9.48 7.48 -29.34
C MET A 301 8.77 7.44 -30.70
N TYR A 302 7.72 6.62 -30.85
CA TYR A 302 7.07 6.38 -32.16
C TYR A 302 6.49 7.65 -32.79
N GLY A 303 5.91 8.51 -31.95
CA GLY A 303 5.25 9.74 -32.38
C GLY A 303 6.16 10.92 -32.68
N VAL A 304 7.46 10.83 -32.36
CA VAL A 304 8.35 12.01 -32.35
C VAL A 304 8.41 12.74 -33.69
N LYS A 305 8.45 12.00 -34.80
CA LYS A 305 8.51 12.62 -36.13
C LYS A 305 7.21 13.35 -36.50
N ASP A 306 6.07 12.74 -36.24
CA ASP A 306 4.76 13.35 -36.48
C ASP A 306 4.55 14.57 -35.56
N PHE A 307 4.92 14.44 -34.29
CA PHE A 307 4.89 15.50 -33.29
C PHE A 307 5.72 16.71 -33.69
N HIS A 308 6.99 16.49 -34.02
CA HIS A 308 7.88 17.55 -34.46
C HIS A 308 7.31 18.31 -35.66
N ASN A 309 6.88 17.59 -36.70
CA ASN A 309 6.36 18.20 -37.93
C ASN A 309 5.07 19.00 -37.64
N SER A 310 4.15 18.44 -36.84
CA SER A 310 2.86 19.06 -36.54
C SER A 310 2.99 20.32 -35.68
N LEU A 311 3.79 20.28 -34.61
CA LEU A 311 4.00 21.44 -33.74
C LEU A 311 4.78 22.55 -34.46
N THR A 312 5.80 22.20 -35.23
CA THR A 312 6.55 23.17 -36.04
C THR A 312 5.60 23.90 -37.00
N LYS A 313 4.68 23.18 -37.66
CA LYS A 313 3.67 23.78 -38.54
C LYS A 313 2.69 24.69 -37.79
N ALA A 314 2.38 24.38 -36.54
CA ALA A 314 1.55 25.22 -35.69
C ALA A 314 2.26 26.50 -35.19
N GLY A 315 3.60 26.55 -35.28
CA GLY A 315 4.43 27.61 -34.70
C GLY A 315 4.75 27.38 -33.22
N ILE A 316 4.66 26.14 -32.75
CA ILE A 316 4.94 25.72 -31.38
C ILE A 316 6.27 24.97 -31.37
N LYS A 317 7.16 25.27 -30.43
CA LYS A 317 8.44 24.58 -30.27
C LYS A 317 8.22 23.15 -29.75
N PRO A 318 8.54 22.10 -30.51
CA PRO A 318 8.48 20.73 -29.99
C PRO A 318 9.65 20.45 -29.05
N ILE A 319 9.37 19.88 -27.88
CA ILE A 319 10.38 19.33 -26.96
C ILE A 319 10.29 17.79 -27.05
N LEU A 320 11.39 17.12 -27.33
CA LEU A 320 11.39 15.69 -27.63
C LEU A 320 11.82 14.88 -26.42
N GLY A 321 11.03 13.89 -26.03
CA GLY A 321 11.28 13.07 -24.85
C GLY A 321 10.64 11.69 -24.92
N MET A 322 10.66 11.00 -23.79
CA MET A 322 9.90 9.77 -23.52
C MET A 322 9.67 9.60 -22.02
N GLU A 323 8.58 8.96 -21.62
CA GLU A 323 8.43 8.43 -20.26
C GLU A 323 8.98 7.00 -20.26
N ALA A 324 10.23 6.84 -19.82
CA ALA A 324 10.92 5.55 -19.83
C ALA A 324 10.39 4.64 -18.70
N TYR A 325 10.31 3.34 -19.00
CA TYR A 325 10.14 2.33 -17.97
C TYR A 325 11.52 1.89 -17.45
N VAL A 326 11.80 2.11 -16.18
CA VAL A 326 13.07 1.72 -15.54
C VAL A 326 12.86 0.43 -14.75
N ALA A 327 13.66 -0.61 -15.03
CA ALA A 327 13.59 -1.87 -14.30
C ALA A 327 13.97 -1.68 -12.81
N LEU A 328 13.35 -2.47 -11.92
CA LEU A 328 13.66 -2.45 -10.49
C LEU A 328 15.13 -2.84 -10.22
N ASN A 329 15.65 -3.76 -11.03
CA ASN A 329 17.03 -4.27 -10.95
C ASN A 329 17.73 -4.08 -12.31
N SER A 330 17.75 -5.13 -13.14
CA SER A 330 18.33 -5.12 -14.49
C SER A 330 17.24 -5.21 -15.55
N ARG A 331 17.47 -4.61 -16.72
CA ARG A 331 16.60 -4.77 -17.90
C ARG A 331 16.51 -6.23 -18.38
N HIS A 332 17.52 -7.05 -18.07
CA HIS A 332 17.58 -8.46 -18.42
C HIS A 332 16.77 -9.37 -17.47
N ASP A 333 16.28 -8.83 -16.36
CA ASP A 333 15.52 -9.61 -15.38
C ASP A 333 14.14 -10.02 -15.92
N LYS A 334 13.91 -11.33 -16.00
CA LYS A 334 12.65 -11.97 -16.42
C LYS A 334 11.95 -12.70 -15.27
N ASN A 335 12.41 -12.54 -14.02
CA ASN A 335 11.76 -13.15 -12.87
C ASN A 335 10.35 -12.51 -12.68
N PRO A 336 9.27 -13.32 -12.63
CA PRO A 336 7.92 -12.80 -12.40
C PRO A 336 7.76 -11.98 -11.12
N ALA A 337 8.58 -12.23 -10.09
CA ALA A 337 8.60 -11.43 -8.86
C ALA A 337 9.09 -9.99 -9.10
N ASN A 338 9.94 -9.78 -10.11
CA ASN A 338 10.56 -8.49 -10.45
C ASN A 338 9.96 -7.86 -11.73
N LYS A 339 8.72 -8.22 -12.05
CA LYS A 339 8.02 -7.75 -13.26
C LYS A 339 7.74 -6.23 -13.27
N GLY A 340 7.83 -5.58 -12.11
CA GLY A 340 7.57 -4.15 -11.96
C GLY A 340 8.60 -3.25 -12.65
N ASN A 341 8.29 -1.96 -12.65
CA ASN A 341 9.13 -0.88 -13.17
C ASN A 341 8.78 0.43 -12.46
N TYR A 342 9.67 1.40 -12.61
CA TYR A 342 9.40 2.81 -12.33
C TYR A 342 9.19 3.57 -13.63
N HIS A 343 8.58 4.74 -13.53
CA HIS A 343 8.48 5.71 -14.61
C HIS A 343 9.59 6.76 -14.45
N LEU A 344 10.09 7.28 -15.57
CA LEU A 344 11.11 8.32 -15.60
C LEU A 344 10.94 9.18 -16.84
N ILE A 345 10.70 10.47 -16.68
CA ILE A 345 10.63 11.39 -17.81
C ILE A 345 12.03 11.80 -18.21
N LEU A 346 12.30 11.69 -19.51
CA LEU A 346 13.56 12.06 -20.13
C LEU A 346 13.30 13.00 -21.32
N LEU A 347 13.96 14.16 -21.33
CA LEU A 347 13.81 15.19 -22.37
C LEU A 347 15.17 15.51 -22.99
N ALA A 348 15.26 15.55 -24.32
CA ALA A 348 16.48 15.88 -25.02
C ALA A 348 16.76 17.40 -24.97
N LYS A 349 17.93 17.80 -24.47
CA LYS A 349 18.40 19.21 -24.49
C LYS A 349 18.79 19.67 -25.89
N ASN A 350 19.32 18.75 -26.69
CA ASN A 350 19.86 18.99 -28.03
C ASN A 350 19.87 17.70 -28.87
N GLU A 351 20.47 17.76 -30.06
CA GLU A 351 20.55 16.62 -30.98
C GLU A 351 21.31 15.41 -30.41
N ALA A 352 22.36 15.63 -29.62
CA ALA A 352 23.10 14.54 -28.98
C ALA A 352 22.21 13.84 -27.93
N GLY A 353 21.47 14.60 -27.14
CA GLY A 353 20.46 14.07 -26.22
C GLY A 353 19.37 13.28 -26.93
N TYR A 354 18.89 13.77 -28.08
CA TYR A 354 17.92 13.04 -28.91
C TYR A 354 18.48 11.70 -29.41
N LYS A 355 19.75 11.64 -29.83
CA LYS A 355 20.43 10.39 -30.21
C LYS A 355 20.54 9.43 -29.03
N ASN A 356 20.82 9.94 -27.83
CA ASN A 356 20.83 9.14 -26.60
C ASN A 356 19.44 8.57 -26.28
N LEU A 357 18.36 9.36 -26.38
CA LEU A 357 16.99 8.87 -26.20
C LEU A 357 16.62 7.78 -27.20
N MET A 358 16.95 7.97 -28.49
CA MET A 358 16.73 6.94 -29.52
C MET A 358 17.47 5.65 -29.18
N ARG A 359 18.70 5.76 -28.67
CA ARG A 359 19.50 4.59 -28.26
C ARG A 359 18.88 3.89 -27.06
N LEU A 360 18.48 4.62 -26.02
CA LEU A 360 17.79 4.09 -24.84
C LEU A 360 16.50 3.37 -25.24
N SER A 361 15.63 4.01 -26.03
CA SER A 361 14.38 3.41 -26.51
C SER A 361 14.64 2.13 -27.30
N SER A 362 15.62 2.14 -28.21
CA SER A 362 15.98 0.95 -28.99
C SER A 362 16.42 -0.22 -28.10
N LEU A 363 17.31 0.04 -27.14
CA LEU A 363 17.82 -0.97 -26.20
C LEU A 363 16.72 -1.48 -25.26
N ALA A 364 15.78 -0.63 -24.87
CA ALA A 364 14.62 -1.02 -24.07
C ALA A 364 13.77 -2.08 -24.78
N PHE A 365 13.61 -1.97 -26.11
CA PHE A 365 12.91 -2.96 -26.92
C PHE A 365 13.76 -4.19 -27.24
N SER A 366 15.05 -4.02 -27.60
CA SER A 366 15.87 -5.14 -28.06
C SER A 366 16.42 -6.02 -26.93
N GLU A 367 16.66 -5.44 -25.76
CA GLU A 367 17.26 -6.14 -24.61
C GLU A 367 16.30 -6.21 -23.42
N GLY A 368 15.62 -5.10 -23.13
CA GLY A 368 14.82 -4.93 -21.92
C GLY A 368 13.37 -5.41 -21.99
N PHE A 369 12.90 -5.86 -23.15
CA PHE A 369 11.48 -6.14 -23.34
C PHE A 369 11.04 -7.40 -22.60
N TYR A 370 10.09 -7.27 -21.69
CA TYR A 370 9.40 -8.39 -21.05
C TYR A 370 7.88 -8.25 -21.25
N HIS A 371 7.25 -7.36 -20.49
CA HIS A 371 5.88 -6.87 -20.76
C HIS A 371 5.86 -5.42 -21.25
N LYS A 372 6.90 -4.66 -20.90
CA LYS A 372 7.16 -3.28 -21.29
C LYS A 372 8.62 -3.18 -21.75
N PRO A 373 8.96 -2.23 -22.64
CA PRO A 373 10.34 -1.96 -23.02
C PRO A 373 11.06 -1.25 -21.86
N LYS A 374 11.86 -1.99 -21.08
CA LYS A 374 12.52 -1.44 -19.88
C LYS A 374 13.97 -1.05 -20.15
N ILE A 375 14.40 0.09 -19.65
CA ILE A 375 15.83 0.41 -19.47
C ILE A 375 16.25 0.08 -18.03
N ASP A 376 17.50 0.33 -17.70
CA ASP A 376 18.03 0.24 -16.33
C ASP A 376 19.06 1.35 -16.08
N TRP A 377 19.55 1.38 -14.85
CA TRP A 377 20.51 2.39 -14.41
C TRP A 377 21.87 2.29 -15.11
N GLU A 378 22.29 1.11 -15.57
CA GLU A 378 23.51 0.94 -16.38
C GLU A 378 23.39 1.72 -17.70
N LEU A 379 22.25 1.58 -18.39
CA LEU A 379 22.00 2.33 -19.61
C LEU A 379 21.84 3.83 -19.36
N LEU A 380 21.18 4.23 -18.27
CA LEU A 380 21.05 5.64 -17.90
C LEU A 380 22.42 6.26 -17.64
N GLU A 381 23.28 5.64 -16.82
CA GLU A 381 24.64 6.13 -16.58
C GLU A 381 25.45 6.24 -17.87
N LYS A 382 25.26 5.33 -18.83
CA LYS A 382 25.94 5.37 -20.14
C LYS A 382 25.44 6.46 -21.09
N TYR A 383 24.16 6.80 -21.05
CA TYR A 383 23.51 7.65 -22.06
C TYR A 383 22.87 8.93 -21.48
N HIS A 384 23.14 9.30 -20.22
CA HIS A 384 22.52 10.47 -19.55
C HIS A 384 22.90 11.84 -20.13
N GLU A 385 24.04 11.96 -20.81
CA GLU A 385 24.52 13.25 -21.29
C GLU A 385 23.49 13.93 -22.21
N ASN A 386 23.31 15.24 -22.04
CA ASN A 386 22.37 16.07 -22.80
C ASN A 386 20.89 15.71 -22.65
N ILE A 387 20.51 15.04 -21.55
CA ILE A 387 19.12 14.71 -21.21
C ILE A 387 18.74 15.37 -19.88
N ILE A 388 17.58 16.03 -19.85
CA ILE A 388 16.89 16.45 -18.63
C ILE A 388 16.05 15.28 -18.13
N ALA A 389 16.10 15.01 -16.83
CA ALA A 389 15.28 14.00 -16.18
C ALA A 389 14.39 14.64 -15.10
N THR A 390 13.15 14.16 -14.99
CA THR A 390 12.26 14.55 -13.88
C THR A 390 11.77 13.31 -13.13
N SER A 391 11.38 13.47 -11.86
CA SER A 391 10.99 12.34 -10.99
C SER A 391 9.73 11.57 -11.44
N ALA A 392 9.07 12.02 -12.51
CA ALA A 392 7.87 11.44 -13.11
C ALA A 392 6.63 11.50 -12.20
N CYS A 393 5.59 10.76 -12.57
CA CYS A 393 4.31 10.67 -11.88
C CYS A 393 4.38 9.83 -10.59
N LEU A 394 3.23 9.44 -10.02
CA LEU A 394 3.16 8.50 -8.89
C LEU A 394 3.84 7.15 -9.17
N GLY A 395 4.01 6.78 -10.44
CA GLY A 395 4.79 5.60 -10.88
C GLY A 395 6.31 5.79 -10.83
N GLY A 396 6.81 7.00 -10.56
CA GLY A 396 8.23 7.31 -10.42
C GLY A 396 8.87 6.67 -9.17
N GLU A 397 10.18 6.43 -9.23
CA GLU A 397 10.89 5.73 -8.14
C GLU A 397 10.79 6.48 -6.80
N ILE A 398 10.94 7.80 -6.81
CA ILE A 398 10.92 8.63 -5.60
C ILE A 398 9.52 8.65 -5.00
N SER A 399 8.51 9.04 -5.80
CA SER A 399 7.11 9.09 -5.37
C SER A 399 6.62 7.75 -4.82
N LYS A 400 6.93 6.66 -5.52
CA LYS A 400 6.54 5.31 -5.08
C LYS A 400 7.22 4.90 -3.78
N LYS A 401 8.49 5.25 -3.57
CA LYS A 401 9.18 4.97 -2.31
C LYS A 401 8.64 5.81 -1.16
N LEU A 402 8.24 7.06 -1.39
CA LEU A 402 7.58 7.88 -0.37
C LEU A 402 6.25 7.26 0.09
N THR A 403 5.50 6.63 -0.81
CA THR A 403 4.19 6.05 -0.47
C THR A 403 4.27 4.62 0.06
N THR A 404 5.25 3.83 -0.40
CA THR A 404 5.33 2.38 -0.12
C THR A 404 6.55 1.95 0.71
N SER A 405 7.46 2.87 1.04
CA SER A 405 8.73 2.59 1.75
C SER A 405 9.00 3.68 2.80
N THR A 406 10.28 4.00 3.07
CA THR A 406 10.69 5.04 4.02
C THR A 406 11.13 6.31 3.30
N TYR A 407 11.12 7.44 3.99
CA TYR A 407 11.65 8.70 3.46
C TYR A 407 13.12 8.57 3.04
N GLU A 408 13.95 7.87 3.84
CA GLU A 408 15.37 7.71 3.51
C GLU A 408 15.60 6.90 2.23
N GLU A 409 14.75 5.91 1.94
CA GLU A 409 14.81 5.17 0.69
C GLU A 409 14.43 6.03 -0.52
N ALA A 410 13.44 6.91 -0.37
CA ALA A 410 13.09 7.90 -1.38
C ALA A 410 14.21 8.94 -1.58
N GLU A 411 14.84 9.41 -0.49
CA GLU A 411 15.97 10.32 -0.54
C GLU A 411 17.17 9.67 -1.25
N LYS A 412 17.52 8.43 -0.92
CA LYS A 412 18.57 7.67 -1.63
C LYS A 412 18.30 7.57 -3.12
N ALA A 413 17.03 7.38 -3.51
CA ALA A 413 16.64 7.40 -4.92
C ALA A 413 16.91 8.79 -5.53
N ALA A 414 16.43 9.87 -4.90
CA ALA A 414 16.67 11.24 -5.36
C ALA A 414 18.17 11.58 -5.49
N GLN A 415 18.99 11.16 -4.53
CA GLN A 415 20.45 11.30 -4.57
C GLN A 415 21.07 10.53 -5.73
N LYS A 416 20.54 9.34 -6.07
CA LYS A 416 20.95 8.57 -7.25
C LYS A 416 20.66 9.32 -8.54
N PHE A 417 19.48 9.91 -8.68
CA PHE A 417 19.14 10.77 -9.83
C PHE A 417 20.07 11.98 -9.91
N LYS A 418 20.26 12.71 -8.81
CA LYS A 418 21.16 13.88 -8.75
C LYS A 418 22.60 13.52 -9.12
N ARG A 419 23.08 12.34 -8.71
CA ARG A 419 24.42 11.85 -9.07
C ARG A 419 24.58 11.62 -10.57
N VAL A 420 23.57 11.07 -11.24
CA VAL A 420 23.64 10.73 -12.68
C VAL A 420 23.37 11.94 -13.56
N PHE A 421 22.33 12.72 -13.27
CA PHE A 421 21.88 13.80 -14.14
C PHE A 421 22.36 15.19 -13.69
N GLY A 422 22.94 15.32 -12.49
CA GLY A 422 23.49 16.59 -12.01
C GLY A 422 22.44 17.70 -11.97
N ASP A 423 22.71 18.83 -12.61
CA ASP A 423 21.79 19.98 -12.65
C ASP A 423 20.64 19.81 -13.65
N ASP A 424 20.66 18.73 -14.44
CA ASP A 424 19.59 18.38 -15.35
C ASP A 424 18.53 17.46 -14.70
N PHE A 425 18.58 17.28 -13.37
CA PHE A 425 17.53 16.57 -12.62
C PHE A 425 16.58 17.52 -11.89
N TYR A 426 15.28 17.29 -12.03
CA TYR A 426 14.23 18.06 -11.38
C TYR A 426 13.24 17.16 -10.64
N ILE A 427 12.76 17.61 -9.49
CA ILE A 427 11.59 16.99 -8.84
C ILE A 427 10.34 17.47 -9.55
N GLU A 428 9.51 16.53 -9.98
CA GLU A 428 8.27 16.80 -10.69
C GLU A 428 7.11 16.91 -9.71
N LEU A 429 6.34 18.00 -9.84
CA LEU A 429 5.10 18.24 -9.12
C LEU A 429 3.98 18.31 -10.16
N GLN A 430 2.95 17.49 -9.99
CA GLN A 430 1.84 17.33 -10.94
C GLN A 430 0.51 17.74 -10.34
#